data_AF-A0A9X9QFF7-F1
#
_entry.id   AF-A0A9X9QFF7-F1
#
_cell.length_a   1.000
_cell.length_b   1.000
_cell.length_c   1.000
_cell.angle_alpha   90.00
_cell.angle_beta   90.00
_cell.angle_gamma   90.00
#
_symmetry.space_group_name_H-M   'P 1'
#
loop_
_entity.id
_entity.type
_entity.pdbx_description
1 polymer ?
#
loop_
_entity_poly.entity_id
_entity_poly.type
_entity_poly.pdbx_seq_one_letter_code
_entity_poly.pdbx_strand_id
1 'polypeptide(L)'
;MLTLDFQHVHQIISYVESSPGNRRKTFLELASGPFRHLGVSERVIQRELKKRGYQLHVAHLKPSVSRKTMKTLRDWAKAHHNWKYEDWTSVLWIDKTWIEDRRHSREWVTRSVRTLLF
;
A
#
# COMPACT_ATOMS: atom_id res chain seq x y z
N MET A 1 -22.66 -7.72 22.27
CA MET A 1 -21.46 -7.57 21.41
C MET A 1 -21.42 -6.10 20.97
N LEU A 2 -20.37 -5.34 21.27
CA LEU A 2 -20.25 -3.97 20.78
C LEU A 2 -20.05 -4.01 19.25
N THR A 3 -21.00 -3.44 18.51
CA THR A 3 -20.97 -3.29 17.05
C THR A 3 -20.79 -1.81 16.73
N LEU A 4 -19.81 -1.49 15.88
CA LEU A 4 -19.69 -0.14 15.34
C LEU A 4 -20.85 0.13 14.40
N ASP A 5 -21.49 1.28 14.57
CA ASP A 5 -22.48 1.78 13.63
C ASP A 5 -21.87 1.98 12.22
N PHE A 6 -22.70 1.87 11.20
CA PHE A 6 -22.31 1.99 9.80
C PHE A 6 -21.60 3.32 9.51
N GLN A 7 -22.09 4.43 10.09
CA GLN A 7 -21.51 5.75 9.89
C GLN A 7 -20.07 5.82 10.45
N HIS A 8 -19.87 5.28 11.65
CA HIS A 8 -18.54 5.23 12.26
C HIS A 8 -17.56 4.40 11.44
N VAL A 9 -17.98 3.27 10.87
CA VAL A 9 -17.08 2.48 10.01
C VAL A 9 -16.74 3.22 8.72
N HIS A 10 -17.70 3.94 8.13
CA HIS A 10 -17.43 4.76 6.94
C HIS A 10 -16.41 5.88 7.25
N GLN A 11 -16.52 6.52 8.41
CA GLN A 11 -15.53 7.51 8.88
C GLN A 11 -14.13 6.88 9.04
N ILE A 12 -14.03 5.68 9.60
CA ILE A 12 -12.75 4.96 9.72
C ILE A 12 -12.14 4.69 8.35
N ILE A 13 -12.93 4.21 7.38
CA ILE A 13 -12.46 3.96 6.02
C ILE A 13 -11.97 5.25 5.36
N SER A 14 -12.79 6.31 5.40
CA SER A 14 -12.43 7.60 4.82
C SER A 14 -11.14 8.16 5.43
N TYR A 15 -10.94 7.97 6.74
CA TYR A 15 -9.72 8.39 7.42
C TYR A 15 -8.50 7.56 6.99
N VAL A 16 -8.64 6.24 6.91
CA VAL A 16 -7.57 5.34 6.45
C VAL A 16 -7.16 5.69 5.03
N GLU A 17 -8.11 6.00 4.15
CA GLU A 17 -7.82 6.26 2.73
C GLU A 17 -7.22 7.65 2.45
N SER A 18 -7.49 8.64 3.31
CA SER A 18 -7.13 10.04 3.09
C SER A 18 -5.63 10.32 3.03
N SER A 19 -4.78 9.47 3.61
CA SER A 19 -3.33 9.65 3.60
C SER A 19 -2.56 8.32 3.62
N PRO A 20 -1.40 8.23 2.93
CA PRO A 20 -0.49 7.09 3.06
C PRO A 20 -0.02 6.82 4.49
N GLY A 21 0.05 7.85 5.33
CA GLY A 21 0.41 7.71 6.75
C GLY A 21 -0.72 7.04 7.54
N ASN A 22 -1.97 7.40 7.27
CA ASN A 22 -3.14 6.82 7.94
C ASN A 22 -3.31 5.34 7.58
N ARG A 23 -3.01 4.97 6.33
CA ARG A 23 -3.00 3.55 5.90
C ARG A 23 -2.02 2.69 6.68
N ARG A 24 -0.92 3.26 7.17
CA ARG A 24 0.12 2.53 7.92
C ARG A 24 -0.22 2.35 9.40
N LYS A 25 -1.30 2.97 9.90
CA LYS A 25 -1.69 2.81 11.30
C LYS A 25 -2.20 1.39 11.56
N THR A 26 -1.79 0.82 12.68
CA THR A 26 -2.32 -0.43 13.19
C THR A 26 -3.75 -0.25 13.69
N PHE A 27 -4.51 -1.33 13.83
CA PHE A 27 -5.87 -1.25 14.40
C PHE A 27 -5.85 -0.74 15.85
N LEU A 28 -4.78 -1.04 16.60
CA LEU A 28 -4.55 -0.47 17.92
C LEU A 28 -4.42 1.05 17.87
N GLU A 29 -3.57 1.57 16.99
CA GLU A 29 -3.34 3.01 16.83
C GLU A 29 -4.60 3.74 16.35
N LEU A 30 -5.42 3.09 15.51
CA LEU A 30 -6.72 3.64 15.11
C LEU A 30 -7.66 3.73 16.32
N ALA A 31 -7.75 2.67 17.12
CA ALA A 31 -8.60 2.61 18.31
C ALA A 31 -8.14 3.55 19.42
N SER A 32 -6.84 3.68 19.67
CA SER A 32 -6.29 4.48 20.77
C SER A 32 -6.06 5.95 20.41
N GLY A 33 -6.00 6.28 19.12
CA GLY A 33 -5.79 7.64 18.62
C GLY A 33 -7.08 8.27 18.06
N PRO A 34 -7.24 8.35 16.72
CA PRO A 34 -8.30 9.11 16.08
C PRO A 34 -9.72 8.63 16.45
N PHE A 35 -9.89 7.36 16.81
CA PHE A 35 -11.20 6.77 17.13
C PHE A 35 -11.36 6.39 18.60
N ARG A 36 -10.54 6.95 19.51
CA ARG A 36 -10.60 6.69 20.95
C ARG A 36 -11.97 6.99 21.56
N HIS A 37 -12.64 8.03 21.07
CA HIS A 37 -13.96 8.45 21.53
C HIS A 37 -15.06 7.39 21.30
N LEU A 38 -14.83 6.42 20.39
CA LEU A 38 -15.77 5.33 20.13
C LEU A 38 -15.72 4.23 21.19
N GLY A 39 -14.70 4.22 22.07
CA GLY A 39 -14.57 3.25 23.16
C GLY A 39 -14.46 1.78 22.69
N VAL A 40 -14.12 1.55 21.43
CA VAL A 40 -14.06 0.21 20.83
C VAL A 40 -12.65 -0.34 20.84
N SER A 41 -12.51 -1.67 20.94
CA SER A 41 -11.22 -2.33 20.82
C SER A 41 -10.78 -2.47 19.37
N GLU A 42 -9.47 -2.63 19.17
CA GLU A 42 -8.88 -2.92 17.86
C GLU A 42 -9.54 -4.11 17.14
N ARG A 43 -9.99 -5.12 17.89
CA ARG A 43 -10.64 -6.32 17.35
C ARG A 43 -12.00 -5.99 16.73
N VAL A 44 -12.73 -5.03 17.32
CA VAL A 44 -14.01 -4.57 16.76
C VAL A 44 -13.75 -3.82 15.45
N ILE A 45 -12.78 -2.90 15.43
CA ILE A 45 -12.38 -2.18 14.20
C ILE A 45 -11.96 -3.17 13.10
N GLN A 46 -11.06 -4.10 13.42
CA GLN A 46 -10.58 -5.11 12.48
C GLN A 46 -11.72 -5.94 11.89
N ARG A 47 -12.64 -6.42 12.74
CA ARG A 47 -13.78 -7.24 12.29
C ARG A 47 -14.69 -6.46 11.34
N GLU A 48 -15.03 -5.22 11.68
CA GLU A 48 -15.96 -4.41 10.87
C GLU A 48 -15.33 -3.92 9.57
N LEU A 49 -14.02 -3.68 9.56
CA LEU A 49 -13.25 -3.40 8.34
C LEU A 49 -13.12 -4.64 7.46
N LYS A 50 -12.85 -5.81 8.04
CA LYS A 50 -12.75 -7.08 7.30
C LYS A 50 -14.05 -7.44 6.58
N LYS A 51 -15.21 -7.21 7.21
CA LYS A 51 -16.53 -7.38 6.57
C LYS A 51 -16.70 -6.50 5.32
N ARG A 52 -16.02 -5.35 5.27
CA ARG A 52 -16.02 -4.42 4.13
C ARG A 52 -14.83 -4.65 3.18
N GLY A 53 -14.11 -5.77 3.34
CA GLY A 53 -12.98 -6.13 2.50
C GLY A 53 -11.66 -5.43 2.86
N TYR A 54 -11.54 -4.77 4.00
CA TYR A 54 -10.27 -4.13 4.40
C TYR A 54 -9.45 -5.03 5.32
N GLN A 55 -8.16 -5.19 5.00
CA GLN A 55 -7.22 -6.01 5.76
C GLN A 55 -5.83 -5.35 5.80
N LEU A 56 -4.96 -5.81 6.72
CA LEU A 56 -3.56 -5.41 6.76
C LEU A 56 -2.76 -6.21 5.73
N HIS A 57 -1.95 -5.51 4.93
CA HIS A 57 -1.05 -6.09 3.93
C HIS A 57 0.37 -5.59 4.15
N VAL A 58 1.37 -6.39 3.75
CA VAL A 58 2.76 -5.94 3.76
C VAL A 58 2.94 -4.79 2.75
N ALA A 59 3.48 -3.67 3.23
CA ALA A 59 3.86 -2.55 2.38
C ALA A 59 5.19 -2.88 1.70
N HIS A 60 5.14 -3.21 0.41
CA HIS A 60 6.35 -3.30 -0.39
C HIS A 60 6.94 -1.89 -0.56
N LEU A 61 8.20 -1.73 -0.14
CA LEU A 61 8.95 -0.51 -0.34
C LEU A 61 9.16 -0.31 -1.85
N LYS A 62 8.58 0.76 -2.38
CA LYS A 62 8.88 1.20 -3.74
C LYS A 62 9.98 2.26 -3.65
N PRO A 63 11.04 2.18 -4.46
CA PRO A 63 12.05 3.23 -4.50
C PRO A 63 11.37 4.56 -4.83
N SER A 64 11.76 5.62 -4.14
CA SER A 64 11.24 6.96 -4.42
C SER A 64 11.76 7.41 -5.78
N VAL A 65 10.85 7.64 -6.72
CA VAL A 65 11.20 8.07 -8.07
C VAL A 65 10.99 9.59 -8.16
N SER A 66 12.04 10.32 -8.54
CA SER A 66 11.93 11.76 -8.77
C SER A 66 11.01 12.06 -9.97
N ARG A 67 10.42 13.26 -10.04
CA ARG A 67 9.61 13.67 -11.21
C ARG A 67 10.40 13.60 -12.52
N LYS A 68 11.69 13.93 -12.48
CA LYS A 68 12.60 13.84 -13.63
C LYS A 68 12.76 12.38 -14.07
N THR A 69 13.06 11.49 -13.14
CA THR A 69 13.21 10.05 -13.42
C THR A 69 11.91 9.45 -13.95
N MET A 70 10.75 9.81 -13.39
CA MET A 70 9.45 9.36 -13.91
C MET A 70 9.22 9.80 -15.37
N LYS A 71 9.60 11.02 -15.72
CA LYS A 71 9.51 11.51 -17.10
C LYS A 71 10.42 10.71 -18.02
N THR A 72 11.70 10.55 -17.67
CA THR A 72 12.67 9.79 -18.46
C THR A 72 12.22 8.34 -18.67
N LEU A 73 11.78 7.65 -17.61
CA LEU A 73 11.28 6.28 -17.71
C LEU A 73 10.04 6.19 -18.61
N ARG A 74 9.13 7.16 -18.51
CA ARG A 74 7.93 7.22 -19.36
C ARG A 74 8.28 7.45 -20.83
N ASP A 75 9.17 8.39 -21.11
CA ASP A 75 9.58 8.73 -22.48
C ASP A 75 10.33 7.56 -23.11
N TRP A 76 11.20 6.89 -22.35
CA TRP A 76 11.88 5.67 -22.77
C TRP A 76 10.86 4.57 -23.08
N ALA A 77 9.93 4.28 -22.18
CA ALA A 77 8.89 3.26 -22.40
C ALA A 77 8.03 3.54 -23.64
N LYS A 78 7.71 4.81 -23.91
CA LYS A 78 6.98 5.20 -25.13
C LYS A 78 7.80 4.98 -26.40
N ALA A 79 9.07 5.39 -26.39
CA ALA A 79 9.95 5.23 -27.54
C ALA A 79 10.20 3.76 -27.90
N HIS A 80 10.12 2.87 -26.91
CA HIS A 80 10.44 1.44 -27.04
C HIS A 80 9.18 0.56 -26.99
N HIS A 81 7.98 1.16 -27.05
CA HIS A 81 6.71 0.44 -26.89
C HIS A 81 6.49 -0.64 -27.96
N ASN A 82 6.98 -0.38 -29.19
CA ASN A 82 6.82 -1.26 -30.34
C ASN A 82 8.07 -2.11 -30.64
N TRP A 83 9.03 -2.17 -29.71
CA TRP A 83 10.22 -2.99 -29.88
C TRP A 83 9.86 -4.48 -30.00
N LYS A 84 10.47 -5.12 -30.99
CA LYS A 84 10.36 -6.56 -31.20
C LYS A 84 11.41 -7.28 -30.36
N TYR A 85 11.29 -8.61 -30.30
CA TYR A 85 12.22 -9.45 -29.53
C TYR A 85 13.67 -9.20 -29.93
N GLU A 86 13.94 -9.04 -31.23
CA GLU A 86 15.27 -8.79 -31.76
C GLU A 86 15.87 -7.48 -31.23
N ASP A 87 15.05 -6.41 -31.17
CA ASP A 87 15.46 -5.11 -30.62
C ASP A 87 15.86 -5.25 -29.15
N TRP A 88 15.08 -6.01 -28.36
CA TRP A 88 15.38 -6.28 -26.95
C TRP A 88 16.68 -7.05 -26.75
N THR A 89 16.95 -8.04 -27.61
CA THR A 89 18.18 -8.85 -27.54
C THR A 89 19.44 -8.09 -27.94
N SER A 90 19.29 -6.99 -28.69
CA SER A 90 20.43 -6.15 -29.08
C SER A 90 20.94 -5.26 -27.93
N VAL A 91 20.15 -5.07 -26.86
CA VAL A 91 20.52 -4.22 -25.74
C VAL A 91 21.40 -4.96 -24.74
N LEU A 92 22.57 -4.40 -24.47
CA LEU A 92 23.41 -4.82 -23.37
C LEU A 92 22.91 -4.22 -22.05
N TRP A 93 22.49 -5.09 -21.13
CA TRP A 93 22.09 -4.71 -19.79
C TRP A 93 23.25 -4.91 -18.81
N ILE A 94 23.57 -3.88 -18.04
CA ILE A 94 24.57 -3.95 -16.97
C ILE A 94 23.93 -3.44 -15.69
N ASP A 95 24.08 -4.19 -14.60
CA ASP A 95 23.67 -3.77 -13.27
C ASP A 95 24.76 -4.08 -12.25
N LYS A 96 24.79 -3.32 -11.16
CA LYS A 96 25.65 -3.55 -10.00
C LYS A 96 24.78 -3.64 -8.77
N THR A 97 24.81 -4.79 -8.11
CA THR A 97 24.11 -5.00 -6.86
C THR A 97 25.07 -5.00 -5.68
N TRP A 98 24.62 -4.43 -4.56
CA TRP A 98 25.33 -4.46 -3.29
C TRP A 98 24.66 -5.49 -2.40
N ILE A 99 25.45 -6.41 -1.83
CA ILE A 99 24.95 -7.40 -0.88
C ILE A 99 25.20 -6.86 0.53
N GLU A 100 24.13 -6.51 1.23
CA GLU A 100 24.18 -6.04 2.62
C GLU A 100 23.51 -7.07 3.55
N ASP A 101 24.10 -7.34 4.72
CA ASP A 101 23.51 -8.17 5.78
C ASP A 101 22.50 -7.36 6.64
N ARG A 102 21.47 -6.81 5.99
CA ARG A 102 20.41 -6.07 6.70
C ARG A 102 19.17 -6.93 6.87
N ARG A 103 18.60 -6.87 8.07
CA ARG A 103 17.27 -7.43 8.34
C ARG A 103 16.21 -6.50 7.76
N HIS A 104 15.43 -6.99 6.81
CA HIS A 104 14.26 -6.28 6.30
C HIS A 104 13.12 -6.36 7.32
N SER A 105 12.67 -5.22 7.85
CA SER A 105 11.44 -5.14 8.63
C SER A 105 10.22 -5.04 7.71
N ARG A 106 9.14 -5.72 8.07
CA ARG A 106 7.87 -5.63 7.34
C ARG A 106 7.05 -4.47 7.90
N GLU A 107 6.73 -3.49 7.06
CA GLU A 107 5.70 -2.50 7.35
C GLU A 107 4.33 -3.04 6.91
N TRP A 108 3.27 -2.73 7.66
CA TRP A 108 1.91 -3.14 7.34
C TRP A 108 1.04 -1.92 6.99
N VAL A 109 0.12 -2.12 6.05
CA VAL A 109 -0.82 -1.09 5.60
C VAL A 109 -2.22 -1.67 5.47
N THR A 110 -3.21 -0.95 5.96
CA THR A 110 -4.63 -1.26 5.76
C THR A 110 -5.01 -0.93 4.32
N ARG A 111 -5.50 -1.92 3.56
CA ARG A 111 -5.95 -1.78 2.17
C ARG A 111 -7.24 -2.55 1.94
N SER A 112 -8.03 -2.08 0.98
CA SER A 112 -9.15 -2.86 0.44
C SER A 112 -8.59 -4.03 -0.37
N VAL A 113 -9.04 -5.23 -0.05
CA VAL A 113 -8.91 -6.43 -0.87
C VAL A 113 -9.89 -6.28 -2.03
N ARG A 114 -9.54 -5.43 -3.00
CA ARG A 114 -10.05 -5.65 -4.36
C ARG A 114 -9.35 -6.90 -4.84
N THR A 115 -10.09 -8.00 -4.94
CA THR A 115 -9.66 -9.17 -5.73
C THR A 115 -9.34 -8.64 -7.11
N LEU A 116 -8.06 -8.42 -7.41
CA LEU A 116 -7.59 -8.24 -8.77
C LEU A 116 -7.77 -9.63 -9.40
N LEU A 117 -8.93 -9.84 -10.01
CA LEU A 117 -9.05 -10.81 -11.09
C LEU A 117 -8.10 -10.28 -12.16
N PHE A 118 -6.94 -10.92 -12.25
CA PHE A 118 -6.01 -10.75 -13.36
C PHE A 118 -6.62 -11.34 -14.62
#